data_AF-M2Z660-F1
#
_entry.id   AF-M2Z660-F1
#
_cell.length_a   1.000
_cell.length_b   1.000
_cell.length_c   1.000
_cell.angle_alpha   90.00
_cell.angle_beta   90.00
_cell.angle_gamma   90.00
#
_symmetry.space_group_name_H-M   'P 1'
#
loop_
_entity.id
_entity.type
_entity.pdbx_description
1 polymer ?
#
loop_
_entity_poly.entity_id
_entity_poly.type
_entity_poly.pdbx_seq_one_letter_code
_entity_poly.pdbx_strand_id
1 'polypeptide(L)'
;MNMQFQKTDTGMKGGIAAIEECESACKNIHSGVTTVRSDLRADWQGAASQTFLNQLELWEQDYVQVLGMLTEIKNLVSESDRHMNTAEEDINLTALTAFGGNEGNRVFDALT
;
A
#
# COMPACT_ATOMS: atom_id res chain seq x y z
N MET A 1 17.77 -10.39 -18.00
CA MET A 1 16.74 -10.90 -17.08
C MET A 1 16.12 -9.74 -16.27
N ASN A 2 15.76 -8.61 -16.93
CA ASN A 2 15.41 -7.34 -16.26
C ASN A 2 13.91 -6.97 -16.36
N MET A 3 13.20 -7.51 -17.35
CA MET A 3 11.79 -7.14 -17.64
C MET A 3 10.77 -7.67 -16.61
N GLN A 4 11.12 -8.74 -15.88
CA GLN A 4 10.19 -9.38 -14.96
C GLN A 4 10.09 -8.63 -13.62
N PHE A 5 11.15 -7.91 -13.23
CA PHE A 5 11.22 -7.13 -11.99
C PHE A 5 10.60 -5.73 -12.11
N GLN A 6 10.87 -5.00 -13.21
CA GLN A 6 10.22 -3.71 -13.49
C GLN A 6 8.69 -3.81 -13.56
N LYS A 7 8.16 -4.95 -14.02
CA LYS A 7 6.73 -5.23 -14.04
C LYS A 7 6.15 -5.39 -12.63
N THR A 8 6.92 -5.91 -11.68
CA THR A 8 6.51 -6.10 -10.28
C THR A 8 6.51 -4.79 -9.51
N ASP A 9 7.51 -3.93 -9.66
CA ASP A 9 7.55 -2.58 -9.04
C ASP A 9 6.38 -1.70 -9.52
N THR A 10 6.12 -1.68 -10.84
CA THR A 10 4.96 -0.97 -11.41
C THR A 10 3.63 -1.51 -10.85
N GLY A 11 3.53 -2.83 -10.66
CA GLY A 11 2.36 -3.48 -10.07
C GLY A 11 2.16 -3.13 -8.59
N MET A 12 3.23 -3.10 -7.79
CA MET A 12 3.17 -2.76 -6.36
C MET A 12 2.78 -1.29 -6.16
N LYS A 13 3.39 -0.37 -6.92
CA LYS A 13 3.01 1.06 -6.91
C LYS A 13 1.57 1.28 -7.33
N GLY A 14 1.09 0.57 -8.36
CA GLY A 14 -0.32 0.59 -8.76
C GLY A 14 -1.26 0.07 -7.67
N GLY A 15 -0.86 -0.99 -6.96
CA GLY A 15 -1.59 -1.52 -5.81
C GLY A 15 -1.70 -0.52 -4.65
N ILE A 16 -0.59 0.15 -4.30
CA ILE A 16 -0.59 1.20 -3.26
C ILE A 16 -1.55 2.34 -3.63
N ALA A 17 -1.49 2.83 -4.87
CA ALA A 17 -2.37 3.91 -5.33
C ALA A 17 -3.85 3.51 -5.24
N ALA A 18 -4.20 2.27 -5.62
CA ALA A 18 -5.56 1.76 -5.50
C ALA A 18 -6.03 1.66 -4.04
N ILE A 19 -5.14 1.29 -3.11
CA ILE A 19 -5.45 1.25 -1.68
C ILE A 19 -5.69 2.68 -1.15
N GLU A 20 -4.87 3.65 -1.55
CA GLU A 20 -5.04 5.05 -1.16
C GLU A 20 -6.35 5.65 -1.68
N GLU A 21 -6.73 5.33 -2.91
CA GLU A 21 -8.02 5.72 -3.47
C GLU A 21 -9.19 5.09 -2.68
N CYS A 22 -9.07 3.81 -2.34
CA CYS A 22 -10.07 3.11 -1.51
C CYS A 22 -10.21 3.74 -0.12
N GLU A 23 -9.10 4.04 0.56
CA GLU A 23 -9.11 4.74 1.85
C GLU A 23 -9.79 6.10 1.76
N SER A 24 -9.52 6.85 0.69
CA SER A 24 -10.14 8.15 0.43
C SER A 24 -11.66 8.03 0.24
N ALA A 25 -12.10 7.05 -0.55
CA ALA A 25 -13.52 6.76 -0.73
C ALA A 25 -14.20 6.36 0.58
N CYS A 26 -13.56 5.51 1.39
CA CYS A 26 -14.05 5.13 2.72
C CYS A 26 -14.22 6.35 3.64
N LYS A 27 -13.24 7.27 3.67
CA LYS A 27 -13.32 8.52 4.44
C LYS A 27 -14.47 9.42 3.98
N ASN A 28 -14.69 9.54 2.67
CA ASN A 28 -15.81 10.31 2.12
C ASN A 28 -17.17 9.73 2.52
N ILE A 29 -17.32 8.40 2.48
CA ILE A 29 -18.54 7.71 2.91
C ILE A 29 -18.79 7.98 4.40
N HIS A 30 -17.77 7.82 5.25
CA HIS A 30 -17.89 8.08 6.69
C HIS A 30 -18.24 9.53 7.02
N SER A 31 -17.67 10.50 6.31
CA SER A 31 -18.07 11.89 6.44
C SER A 31 -19.56 12.08 6.11
N GLY A 32 -20.05 11.48 5.01
CA GLY A 32 -21.46 11.57 4.63
C GLY A 32 -22.39 10.93 5.67
N VAL A 33 -22.02 9.76 6.19
CA VAL A 33 -22.77 9.08 7.27
C VAL A 33 -22.79 9.92 8.55
N THR A 34 -21.69 10.59 8.89
CA THR A 34 -21.60 11.48 10.05
C THR A 34 -22.52 12.69 9.90
N THR A 35 -22.61 13.29 8.71
CA THR A 35 -23.56 14.38 8.42
C THR A 35 -25.00 13.90 8.60
N VAL A 36 -25.37 12.77 7.99
CA VAL A 36 -26.71 12.19 8.13
C VAL A 36 -27.04 11.87 9.59
N ARG A 37 -26.09 11.34 10.37
CA ARG A 37 -26.26 11.12 11.81
C ARG A 37 -26.57 12.42 12.55
N SER A 38 -25.85 13.49 12.23
CA SER A 38 -26.04 14.80 12.87
C SER A 38 -27.43 15.36 12.57
N ASP A 39 -27.85 15.33 11.31
CA ASP A 39 -29.15 15.85 10.87
C ASP A 39 -30.30 15.04 11.51
N LEU A 40 -30.17 13.72 11.54
CA LEU A 40 -31.17 12.85 12.16
C LEU A 40 -31.24 13.02 13.68
N ARG A 41 -30.12 13.26 14.38
CA ARG A 41 -30.15 13.48 15.85
C ARG A 41 -30.88 14.74 16.27
N ALA A 42 -30.89 15.78 15.43
CA ALA A 42 -31.53 17.05 15.76
C ALA A 42 -33.06 16.91 15.82
N ASP A 43 -33.64 16.23 14.83
CA ASP A 43 -35.10 16.25 14.61
C ASP A 43 -35.78 14.90 14.81
N TRP A 44 -35.04 13.78 14.79
CA TRP A 44 -35.62 12.44 14.87
C TRP A 44 -35.52 11.84 16.29
N GLN A 45 -36.66 11.81 16.98
CA GLN A 45 -36.77 11.24 18.32
C GLN A 45 -37.60 9.94 18.35
N GLY A 46 -37.44 9.18 19.44
CA GLY A 46 -38.18 7.96 19.72
C GLY A 46 -37.39 6.67 19.52
N ALA A 47 -38.04 5.53 19.74
CA ALA A 47 -37.38 4.22 19.72
C ALA A 47 -36.73 3.88 18.37
N ALA A 48 -37.35 4.28 17.25
CA ALA A 48 -36.82 4.03 15.91
C ALA A 48 -35.50 4.78 15.65
N SER A 49 -35.38 6.03 16.10
CA SER A 49 -34.13 6.79 15.93
C SER A 49 -33.01 6.21 16.79
N GLN A 50 -33.33 5.76 18.01
CA GLN A 50 -32.37 5.06 18.86
C GLN A 50 -31.88 3.75 18.23
N THR A 51 -32.76 2.95 17.62
CA THR A 51 -32.36 1.72 16.90
C THR A 51 -31.42 2.06 15.74
N PHE A 52 -31.74 3.07 14.94
CA PHE A 52 -30.89 3.52 13.85
C PHE A 52 -29.49 3.95 14.35
N LEU A 53 -29.44 4.77 15.40
CA LEU A 53 -28.17 5.23 15.99
C LEU A 53 -27.32 4.07 16.52
N ASN A 54 -27.93 3.08 17.16
CA ASN A 54 -27.23 1.90 17.64
C ASN A 54 -26.64 1.08 16.46
N GLN A 55 -27.39 0.92 15.37
CA GLN A 55 -26.89 0.23 14.17
C GLN A 55 -25.76 1.02 13.49
N LEU A 56 -25.85 2.34 13.51
CA LEU A 56 -24.81 3.21 12.96
C LEU A 56 -23.51 3.15 13.77
N GLU A 57 -23.60 2.97 15.08
CA GLU A 57 -22.44 2.76 15.95
C GLU A 57 -21.74 1.43 15.66
N LEU A 58 -22.49 0.35 15.40
CA LEU A 58 -21.93 -0.92 14.94
C LEU A 58 -21.24 -0.78 13.58
N TRP A 59 -21.90 -0.09 12.64
CA TRP A 59 -21.31 0.21 11.34
C TRP A 59 -20.02 1.02 11.45
N GLU A 60 -19.95 1.97 12.40
CA GLU A 60 -18.75 2.78 12.64
C GLU A 60 -17.57 1.94 13.17
N GLN A 61 -17.85 0.90 13.97
CA GLN A 61 -16.83 -0.07 14.40
C GLN A 61 -16.30 -0.89 13.21
N ASP A 62 -17.20 -1.41 12.37
CA ASP A 62 -16.82 -2.16 11.16
C ASP A 62 -16.01 -1.29 10.20
N TYR A 63 -16.38 -0.01 10.05
CA TYR A 63 -15.67 0.97 9.25
C TYR A 63 -14.21 1.15 9.71
N VAL A 64 -13.99 1.32 11.03
CA VAL A 64 -12.64 1.46 11.59
C VAL A 64 -11.81 0.19 11.35
N GLN A 65 -12.43 -0.99 11.46
CA GLN A 65 -11.75 -2.26 11.18
C GLN A 65 -11.32 -2.35 9.71
N VAL A 66 -12.19 -1.99 8.77
CA VAL A 66 -11.85 -1.98 7.33
C VAL A 66 -10.71 -1.00 7.03
N LEU A 67 -10.73 0.20 7.61
CA LEU A 67 -9.62 1.15 7.47
C LEU A 67 -8.30 0.60 8.03
N GLY A 68 -8.35 -0.07 9.18
CA GLY A 68 -7.19 -0.71 9.78
C GLY A 68 -6.59 -1.77 8.85
N MET A 69 -7.44 -2.62 8.26
CA MET A 69 -7.02 -3.63 7.28
C MET A 69 -6.41 -3.01 6.01
N LEU A 70 -7.00 -1.93 5.47
CA LEU A 70 -6.44 -1.22 4.31
C LEU A 70 -5.05 -0.67 4.62
N THR A 71 -4.87 -0.10 5.81
CA THR A 71 -3.58 0.42 6.28
C THR A 71 -2.55 -0.71 6.43
N GLU A 72 -2.94 -1.85 6.99
CA GLU A 72 -2.08 -3.02 7.14
C GLU A 72 -1.62 -3.57 5.77
N ILE A 73 -2.55 -3.71 4.82
CA ILE A 73 -2.22 -4.14 3.46
C ILE A 73 -1.26 -3.14 2.80
N LYS A 74 -1.52 -1.83 2.94
CA LYS A 74 -0.62 -0.79 2.42
C LYS A 74 0.80 -0.93 2.97
N ASN A 75 0.93 -1.17 4.28
CA ASN A 75 2.22 -1.33 4.93
C ASN A 75 2.95 -2.58 4.40
N LEU A 76 2.25 -3.72 4.30
CA LEU A 76 2.81 -4.96 3.76
C LEU A 76 3.30 -4.79 2.31
N VAL A 77 2.51 -4.14 1.45
CA VAL A 77 2.90 -3.89 0.05
C VAL A 77 4.08 -2.93 -0.02
N SER A 78 4.12 -1.89 0.82
CA SER A 78 5.24 -0.94 0.87
C SER A 78 6.53 -1.58 1.38
N GLU A 79 6.44 -2.47 2.36
CA GLU A 79 7.58 -3.22 2.89
C GLU A 79 8.10 -4.23 1.85
N SER A 80 7.19 -4.91 1.15
CA SER A 80 7.53 -5.80 0.04
C SER A 80 8.25 -5.04 -1.10
N ASP A 81 7.78 -3.85 -1.46
CA ASP A 81 8.43 -2.98 -2.45
C ASP A 81 9.85 -2.60 -2.03
N ARG A 82 10.01 -2.17 -0.76
CA ARG A 82 11.32 -1.83 -0.21
C ARG A 82 12.29 -3.02 -0.22
N HIS A 83 11.85 -4.21 0.19
CA HIS A 83 12.67 -5.40 0.17
C HIS A 83 13.11 -5.80 -1.24
N MET A 84 12.22 -5.67 -2.22
CA MET A 84 12.57 -5.92 -3.62
C MET A 84 13.63 -4.95 -4.13
N ASN A 85 13.48 -3.65 -3.85
CA ASN A 85 14.44 -2.64 -4.27
C ASN A 85 15.82 -2.82 -3.61
N THR A 86 15.87 -3.18 -2.33
CA THR A 86 17.14 -3.52 -1.66
C THR A 86 17.79 -4.79 -2.24
N ALA A 87 16.99 -5.83 -2.52
CA ALA A 87 17.51 -7.04 -3.15
C ALA A 87 18.03 -6.77 -4.58
N GLU A 88 17.42 -5.84 -5.32
CA GLU A 88 17.91 -5.39 -6.62
C GLU A 88 19.28 -4.71 -6.52
N GLU A 89 19.45 -3.79 -5.57
CA GLU A 89 20.73 -3.10 -5.35
C GLU A 89 21.85 -4.10 -5.03
N ASP A 90 21.59 -5.09 -4.17
CA ASP A 90 22.57 -6.13 -3.81
C ASP A 90 22.92 -7.04 -5.00
N ILE A 91 21.93 -7.44 -5.81
CA ILE A 91 22.16 -8.24 -7.02
C ILE A 91 22.98 -7.45 -8.04
N ASN A 92 22.62 -6.18 -8.28
CA ASN A 92 23.35 -5.33 -9.22
C ASN A 92 24.79 -5.08 -8.76
N LEU A 93 25.00 -4.82 -7.47
CA LEU A 93 26.35 -4.62 -6.90
C LEU A 93 27.21 -5.90 -7.02
N THR A 94 26.62 -7.06 -6.74
CA THR A 94 27.29 -8.37 -6.87
C THR A 94 27.60 -8.70 -8.34
N ALA A 95 26.69 -8.39 -9.26
CA ALA A 95 26.93 -8.57 -10.70
C ALA A 95 28.03 -7.64 -11.22
N LEU A 96 27.99 -6.35 -10.86
CA LEU A 96 29.03 -5.37 -11.21
C LEU A 96 30.41 -5.77 -10.69
N THR A 97 30.50 -6.29 -9.47
CA THR A 97 31.76 -6.79 -8.90
C THR A 97 32.21 -8.10 -9.54
N ALA A 98 31.29 -8.99 -9.94
CA ALA A 98 31.60 -10.22 -10.66
C ALA A 98 32.13 -9.98 -12.09
N PHE A 99 31.70 -8.90 -12.78
CA PHE A 99 32.22 -8.51 -14.08
C PHE A 99 33.41 -7.53 -14.01
N GLY A 100 33.57 -6.80 -12.91
CA GLY A 100 34.69 -5.86 -12.69
C GLY A 100 35.94 -6.49 -12.09
N GLY A 101 35.89 -7.77 -11.69
CA GLY A 101 36.99 -8.49 -11.08
C GLY A 101 37.95 -9.12 -12.09
N ASN A 102 39.00 -8.38 -12.46
CA ASN A 102 40.28 -8.93 -12.95
C ASN A 102 40.39 -9.41 -14.42
N GLU A 103 39.71 -8.76 -15.38
CA GLU A 103 39.97 -9.01 -16.81
C GLU A 103 40.98 -8.03 -17.46
N GLY A 104 41.23 -6.88 -16.82
CA GLY A 104 42.17 -5.87 -17.34
C GLY A 104 43.64 -6.32 -17.36
N ASN A 105 44.02 -7.29 -16.52
CA ASN A 105 45.41 -7.74 -16.41
C ASN A 105 45.75 -8.95 -17.31
N ARG A 106 44.75 -9.69 -17.80
CA ARG A 106 44.99 -10.87 -18.66
C ARG A 106 45.25 -10.51 -20.13
N VAL A 107 44.73 -9.36 -20.58
CA VAL A 107 44.96 -8.90 -21.96
C VAL A 107 46.37 -8.33 -22.12
N PHE A 108 46.95 -7.73 -21.07
CA PHE A 108 48.32 -7.22 -21.10
C PHE A 108 49.36 -8.36 -21.08
N ASP A 109 49.17 -9.39 -20.24
CA ASP A 109 50.04 -10.58 -20.19
C ASP A 109 50.00 -11.45 -21.46
N ALA A 110 49.00 -11.27 -22.33
CA ALA A 110 48.93 -11.95 -23.63
C ALA A 110 49.58 -11.15 -24.78
N LEU A 111 49.98 -9.90 -24.52
CA LEU A 111 50.53 -8.97 -25.52
C LEU A 111 51.96 -8.48 -25.20
N THR A 112 52.53 -8.87 -24.05
CA THR A 112 53.95 -8.67 -23.68
C THR A 112 54.63 -10.02 -23.49
#